data_AF-A0AA88HNU7-F1
#
_entry.id   AF-A0AA88HNU7-F1
#
_cell.length_a   1.000
_cell.length_b   1.000
_cell.length_c   1.000
_cell.angle_alpha   90.00
_cell.angle_beta   90.00
_cell.angle_gamma   90.00
#
_symmetry.space_group_name_H-M   'P 1'
#
loop_
_entity.id
_entity.type
_entity.pdbx_description
1 polymer ?
#
loop_
_entity_poly.entity_id
_entity_poly.type
_entity_poly.pdbx_seq_one_letter_code
_entity_poly.pdbx_strand_id
1 'polypeptide(L)'
;MSSDIELSLDEIIKKKKISITKFRGGRVSKGNFQGNRPLARRPSAPYKRGNLNDKWSHDLYDGGEPARRSRSISEGAASSKIIISNLDFGVSDSDIKELFGECGPIRSSAVHYDKSGRSLGSAHVQFERTSDAIKALNQYNGVPLDGKEMKIEFATGGSAGGGKSITSRLGGSPPFRSSFQRRDRSEFTRGNIQGRLLALILLSAYKEDLSLNEDAVEYLKKNIIPPYTLEDAWNFETPLNRNFTALEYFLATLDQPWIDIILILDLFFPTDKKRFFVECGGADGELFGNSIFLEKFKFWNGLLIEADPYYFKELLVKKRKAYAIQACLSSSNSSYITSFQHEDPLAENKDTNFIMYNKGNGRVLYNEEGHNGYGKDEKGFFRLRETVKVSCFPFWMILHALDVTTVDVLFLDVEGGELNILKTIPFAKLSISAILVEYDGRKDYLQKIESFLTNIGYELFNLYSNSWTNGDALFLRRTFRDEYRYETVHQYDKRVVLNISDDKIRDIIFRNTD
;
A
#
# COMPACT_ATOMS: atom_id res chain seq x y z
N MET A 1 -16.90 -41.14 -25.72
CA MET A 1 -16.65 -42.56 -25.38
C MET A 1 -15.58 -42.58 -24.31
N SER A 2 -15.66 -43.53 -23.37
CA SER A 2 -14.66 -43.82 -22.33
C SER A 2 -13.27 -44.11 -22.94
N SER A 3 -12.15 -44.11 -22.20
CA SER A 3 -12.00 -44.41 -20.77
C SER A 3 -10.74 -43.80 -20.14
N ASP A 4 -10.77 -43.69 -18.81
CA ASP A 4 -9.59 -43.44 -17.96
C ASP A 4 -8.55 -44.58 -18.04
N ILE A 5 -7.32 -44.30 -17.57
CA ILE A 5 -6.46 -45.16 -16.71
C ILE A 5 -5.18 -44.37 -16.36
N GLU A 6 -5.17 -43.90 -15.10
CA GLU A 6 -4.13 -44.07 -14.08
C GLU A 6 -2.65 -44.25 -14.51
N LEU A 7 -1.78 -43.37 -13.97
CA LEU A 7 -0.33 -43.56 -13.91
C LEU A 7 0.13 -43.52 -12.44
N SER A 8 1.02 -44.45 -12.06
CA SER A 8 1.47 -44.61 -10.67
C SER A 8 2.67 -43.72 -10.31
N LEU A 9 2.83 -43.41 -9.02
CA LEU A 9 3.89 -42.50 -8.53
C LEU A 9 5.32 -42.96 -8.87
N ASP A 10 5.54 -44.27 -8.99
CA ASP A 10 6.87 -44.86 -9.22
C ASP A 10 7.42 -44.62 -10.63
N GLU A 11 6.56 -44.37 -11.63
CA GLU A 11 7.02 -44.06 -12.99
C GLU A 11 7.59 -42.64 -13.12
N ILE A 12 7.11 -41.70 -12.29
CA ILE A 12 7.61 -40.31 -12.28
C ILE A 12 9.02 -40.25 -11.68
N ILE A 13 9.30 -41.08 -10.66
CA ILE A 13 10.59 -41.10 -9.95
C ILE A 13 11.73 -41.63 -10.84
N LYS A 14 11.43 -42.47 -11.85
CA LYS A 14 12.44 -43.07 -12.74
C LYS A 14 13.03 -42.13 -13.80
N LYS A 15 12.44 -40.95 -14.06
CA LYS A 15 12.89 -40.02 -15.11
C LYS A 15 13.87 -38.93 -14.67
N LYS A 16 14.29 -38.88 -13.38
CA LYS A 16 15.11 -37.76 -12.85
C LYS A 16 16.46 -38.13 -12.24
N LYS A 17 17.01 -39.32 -12.53
CA LYS A 17 18.39 -39.71 -12.18
C LYS A 17 19.10 -40.37 -13.37
N ILE A 18 20.13 -39.70 -13.88
CA ILE A 18 21.44 -40.19 -14.39
C ILE A 18 22.04 -39.11 -15.29
N SER A 19 23.12 -38.45 -14.83
CA SER A 19 24.17 -37.84 -15.70
C SER A 19 25.34 -37.24 -14.90
N ILE A 20 26.06 -38.07 -14.13
CA ILE A 20 27.44 -37.75 -13.73
C ILE A 20 28.31 -38.98 -14.01
N THR A 21 29.13 -38.94 -15.08
CA THR A 21 30.57 -39.29 -15.04
C THR A 21 31.28 -39.06 -16.38
N LYS A 22 32.38 -38.29 -16.30
CA LYS A 22 33.65 -38.27 -17.06
C LYS A 22 33.85 -39.23 -18.25
N PHE A 23 34.46 -38.68 -19.32
CA PHE A 23 35.41 -39.39 -20.20
C PHE A 23 36.81 -38.73 -20.16
N ARG A 24 37.85 -39.43 -20.65
CA ARG A 24 39.28 -39.12 -20.39
C ARG A 24 40.16 -39.37 -21.64
N GLY A 25 41.25 -38.59 -21.78
CA GLY A 25 42.33 -38.72 -22.79
C GLY A 25 42.21 -37.69 -23.93
N GLY A 26 43.25 -37.03 -24.46
CA GLY A 26 44.73 -36.99 -24.36
C GLY A 26 45.21 -36.01 -25.49
N ARG A 27 46.40 -35.41 -25.59
CA ARG A 27 47.77 -35.82 -25.18
C ARG A 27 48.77 -34.64 -25.31
N VAL A 28 49.50 -34.34 -24.22
CA VAL A 28 50.91 -33.86 -24.07
C VAL A 28 51.53 -32.78 -25.00
N SER A 29 52.00 -31.69 -24.35
CA SER A 29 53.34 -31.01 -24.48
C SER A 29 53.39 -29.65 -23.74
N LYS A 30 54.50 -29.09 -23.21
CA LYS A 30 55.81 -29.65 -22.75
C LYS A 30 56.63 -28.59 -21.93
N GLY A 31 56.84 -28.78 -20.62
CA GLY A 31 57.79 -28.02 -19.76
C GLY A 31 57.29 -26.65 -19.23
N ASN A 32 57.82 -26.07 -18.12
CA ASN A 32 58.88 -26.53 -17.21
C ASN A 32 58.72 -26.00 -15.75
N PHE A 33 59.65 -26.35 -14.85
CA PHE A 33 59.52 -26.40 -13.36
C PHE A 33 59.96 -25.16 -12.54
N GLN A 34 59.54 -25.13 -11.25
CA GLN A 34 60.09 -24.40 -10.07
C GLN A 34 60.00 -22.85 -10.11
N GLY A 35 59.78 -22.08 -9.04
CA GLY A 35 60.02 -22.18 -7.58
C GLY A 35 60.46 -20.76 -7.14
N ASN A 36 60.51 -20.27 -5.89
CA ASN A 36 60.20 -20.74 -4.55
C ASN A 36 60.03 -19.48 -3.63
N ARG A 37 59.38 -19.54 -2.46
CA ARG A 37 59.36 -18.42 -1.47
C ARG A 37 60.61 -18.45 -0.56
N PRO A 38 61.01 -17.31 0.06
CA PRO A 38 61.08 -17.33 1.54
C PRO A 38 60.83 -15.99 2.32
N LEU A 39 60.12 -16.15 3.45
CA LEU A 39 60.26 -15.59 4.82
C LEU A 39 60.93 -14.21 5.15
N ALA A 40 60.09 -13.26 5.61
CA ALA A 40 60.14 -12.37 6.80
C ALA A 40 61.43 -11.91 7.55
N ARG A 41 61.57 -10.58 7.78
CA ARG A 41 61.62 -9.90 9.12
C ARG A 41 61.54 -8.34 9.05
N ARG A 42 61.43 -7.68 10.21
CA ARG A 42 60.99 -6.26 10.50
C ARG A 42 62.18 -5.23 10.64
N PRO A 43 62.02 -3.99 11.18
CA PRO A 43 61.37 -2.79 10.61
C PRO A 43 62.18 -1.46 10.76
N SER A 44 61.81 -0.38 10.05
CA SER A 44 62.17 1.00 10.46
C SER A 44 61.27 2.07 9.81
N ALA A 45 60.69 2.95 10.64
CA ALA A 45 60.00 4.21 10.25
C ALA A 45 60.98 5.40 10.50
N PRO A 46 60.70 6.71 10.19
CA PRO A 46 59.43 7.39 10.55
C PRO A 46 58.95 8.62 9.70
N TYR A 47 57.75 9.11 10.06
CA TYR A 47 57.19 10.47 9.88
C TYR A 47 56.73 10.94 8.47
N LYS A 48 55.61 11.68 8.30
CA LYS A 48 54.63 12.28 9.25
C LYS A 48 53.20 12.34 8.65
N ARG A 49 52.18 12.01 9.49
CA ARG A 49 50.87 12.68 9.78
C ARG A 49 50.14 13.46 8.66
N GLY A 50 48.81 13.47 8.54
CA GLY A 50 47.66 12.97 9.35
C GLY A 50 46.38 13.62 8.76
N ASN A 51 45.12 13.43 9.21
CA ASN A 51 44.50 12.76 10.36
C ASN A 51 42.98 12.62 10.08
N LEU A 52 42.28 11.71 10.79
CA LEU A 52 40.90 11.83 11.35
C LEU A 52 40.05 10.54 11.29
N ASN A 53 40.02 9.85 12.44
CA ASN A 53 38.93 9.12 13.08
C ASN A 53 37.93 8.27 12.26
N ASP A 54 38.03 6.95 12.45
CA ASP A 54 36.84 6.10 12.62
C ASP A 54 37.06 5.13 13.81
N LYS A 55 35.96 4.83 14.52
CA LYS A 55 35.71 3.82 15.58
C LYS A 55 36.61 3.70 16.83
N TRP A 56 35.95 3.78 17.97
CA TRP A 56 36.30 3.02 19.19
C TRP A 56 35.32 1.85 19.35
N SER A 57 35.87 0.69 19.69
CA SER A 57 35.13 -0.49 20.15
C SER A 57 35.88 -1.10 21.33
N HIS A 58 35.17 -1.46 22.40
CA HIS A 58 35.74 -2.16 23.53
C HIS A 58 34.70 -3.04 24.21
N ASP A 59 34.95 -4.34 24.20
CA ASP A 59 34.20 -5.35 24.93
C ASP A 59 34.94 -5.69 26.24
N LEU A 60 34.21 -6.26 27.20
CA LEU A 60 34.69 -6.95 28.43
C LEU A 60 35.17 -6.08 29.62
N TYR A 61 34.27 -5.75 30.56
CA TYR A 61 34.18 -6.45 31.87
C TYR A 61 32.90 -6.06 32.65
N ASP A 62 32.60 -6.82 33.72
CA ASP A 62 31.36 -6.90 34.49
C ASP A 62 31.31 -5.99 35.74
N GLY A 63 30.10 -5.67 36.24
CA GLY A 63 29.87 -4.84 37.43
C GLY A 63 28.48 -4.18 37.47
N GLY A 64 27.64 -4.54 38.46
CA GLY A 64 26.19 -4.28 38.42
C GLY A 64 25.64 -3.01 39.10
N GLU A 65 24.47 -2.60 38.60
CA GLU A 65 23.38 -1.76 39.17
C GLU A 65 23.64 -0.36 39.78
N PRO A 66 22.61 0.53 39.86
CA PRO A 66 21.25 0.45 39.30
C PRO A 66 20.90 1.58 38.29
N ALA A 67 19.92 1.31 37.42
CA ALA A 67 19.49 2.25 36.38
C ALA A 67 18.73 3.48 36.91
N ARG A 68 19.06 4.68 36.39
CA ARG A 68 18.19 5.86 36.50
C ARG A 68 17.08 5.80 35.46
N ARG A 69 15.84 5.86 35.91
CA ARG A 69 14.62 5.74 35.09
C ARG A 69 14.44 6.92 34.14
N SER A 70 14.35 6.67 32.85
CA SER A 70 13.45 7.40 31.95
C SER A 70 12.24 6.49 31.66
N ARG A 71 11.03 7.03 31.82
CA ARG A 71 9.79 6.32 31.47
C ARG A 71 9.37 6.70 30.06
N SER A 72 9.44 5.77 29.12
CA SER A 72 8.63 5.78 27.90
C SER A 72 7.54 4.71 28.04
N ILE A 73 6.35 5.00 27.53
CA ILE A 73 5.20 4.10 27.56
C ILE A 73 5.35 3.12 26.41
N SER A 74 5.24 1.81 26.68
CA SER A 74 5.40 0.73 25.70
C SER A 74 4.11 -0.06 25.53
N GLU A 75 3.65 -0.19 24.29
CA GLU A 75 2.56 -1.11 23.94
C GLU A 75 3.09 -2.55 23.78
N GLY A 76 2.40 -3.50 24.40
CA GLY A 76 2.24 -4.87 23.88
C GLY A 76 3.48 -5.72 23.60
N ALA A 77 4.43 -5.87 24.52
CA ALA A 77 5.45 -6.92 24.40
C ALA A 77 4.81 -8.32 24.38
N ALA A 78 5.12 -9.13 23.36
CA ALA A 78 4.57 -10.48 23.18
C ALA A 78 4.86 -11.37 24.40
N SER A 79 3.79 -11.97 24.95
CA SER A 79 3.80 -12.71 26.21
C SER A 79 3.34 -14.16 25.99
N SER A 80 3.90 -15.11 26.72
CA SER A 80 3.40 -16.50 26.73
C SER A 80 2.08 -16.69 27.49
N LYS A 81 1.58 -15.62 28.12
CA LYS A 81 0.27 -15.54 28.77
C LYS A 81 -0.68 -14.68 27.95
N ILE A 82 -1.87 -15.22 27.70
CA ILE A 82 -3.01 -14.51 27.12
C ILE A 82 -4.13 -14.34 28.15
N ILE A 83 -4.88 -13.25 27.99
CA ILE A 83 -6.15 -12.98 28.67
C ILE A 83 -7.25 -13.11 27.61
N ILE A 84 -8.33 -13.78 27.96
CA ILE A 84 -9.49 -14.00 27.11
C ILE A 84 -10.67 -13.28 27.78
N SER A 85 -11.48 -12.58 27.00
CA SER A 85 -12.63 -11.81 27.45
C SER A 85 -13.81 -11.97 26.49
N ASN A 86 -15.00 -11.55 26.94
CA ASN A 86 -16.28 -11.76 26.25
C ASN A 86 -16.70 -13.24 26.10
N LEU A 87 -16.27 -14.10 27.03
CA LEU A 87 -16.74 -15.48 27.12
C LEU A 87 -18.20 -15.54 27.58
N ASP A 88 -18.92 -16.60 27.21
CA ASP A 88 -20.21 -16.87 27.83
C ASP A 88 -20.06 -17.28 29.31
N PHE A 89 -21.10 -17.03 30.11
CA PHE A 89 -21.11 -17.35 31.53
C PHE A 89 -21.20 -18.85 31.81
N GLY A 90 -21.60 -19.67 30.82
CA GLY A 90 -21.56 -21.13 30.88
C GLY A 90 -20.17 -21.75 30.66
N VAL A 91 -19.21 -21.01 30.11
CA VAL A 91 -17.87 -21.53 29.76
C VAL A 91 -17.08 -21.87 31.03
N SER A 92 -16.59 -23.11 31.11
CA SER A 92 -15.86 -23.66 32.24
C SER A 92 -14.34 -23.71 32.03
N ASP A 93 -13.61 -23.93 33.12
CA ASP A 93 -12.15 -24.14 33.09
C ASP A 93 -11.71 -25.36 32.26
N SER A 94 -12.58 -26.37 32.13
CA SER A 94 -12.38 -27.53 31.25
C SER A 94 -12.39 -27.11 29.77
N ASP A 95 -13.41 -26.34 29.36
CA ASP A 95 -13.62 -25.99 27.95
C ASP A 95 -12.48 -25.09 27.44
N ILE A 96 -12.04 -24.14 28.27
CA ILE A 96 -10.86 -23.31 27.98
C ILE A 96 -9.58 -24.16 27.89
N LYS A 97 -9.44 -25.19 28.72
CA LYS A 97 -8.25 -26.06 28.70
C LYS A 97 -8.23 -27.00 27.48
N GLU A 98 -9.39 -27.47 27.06
CA GLU A 98 -9.53 -28.33 25.88
C GLU A 98 -9.29 -27.52 24.60
N LEU A 99 -10.04 -26.43 24.40
CA LEU A 99 -9.97 -25.56 23.21
C LEU A 99 -8.56 -25.00 22.96
N PHE A 100 -7.94 -24.42 24.00
CA PHE A 100 -6.59 -23.85 23.87
C PHE A 100 -5.48 -24.91 23.95
N GLY A 101 -5.79 -26.13 24.39
CA GLY A 101 -4.84 -27.25 24.43
C GLY A 101 -4.39 -27.70 23.04
N GLU A 102 -5.24 -27.50 22.03
CA GLU A 102 -4.91 -27.76 20.62
C GLU A 102 -3.78 -26.86 20.09
N CYS A 103 -3.66 -25.62 20.59
CA CYS A 103 -2.64 -24.66 20.14
C CYS A 103 -1.23 -25.00 20.66
N GLY A 104 -1.13 -25.69 21.80
CA GLY A 104 0.14 -26.08 22.42
C GLY A 104 0.02 -26.39 23.92
N PRO A 105 1.10 -26.86 24.55
CA PRO A 105 1.09 -27.24 25.96
C PRO A 105 0.79 -26.05 26.88
N ILE A 106 -0.32 -26.16 27.63
CA ILE A 106 -0.77 -25.20 28.63
C ILE A 106 -0.09 -25.48 29.98
N ARG A 107 0.61 -24.47 30.50
CA ARG A 107 1.20 -24.48 31.85
C ARG A 107 0.17 -24.12 32.94
N SER A 108 -0.81 -23.29 32.63
CA SER A 108 -1.94 -22.95 33.52
C SER A 108 -3.09 -22.33 32.73
N SER A 109 -4.32 -22.67 33.05
CA SER A 109 -5.53 -21.98 32.57
C SER A 109 -6.51 -21.81 33.73
N ALA A 110 -7.25 -20.69 33.77
CA ALA A 110 -8.40 -20.53 34.66
C ALA A 110 -9.37 -19.45 34.18
N VAL A 111 -10.67 -19.70 34.36
CA VAL A 111 -11.77 -18.75 34.24
C VAL A 111 -11.81 -17.87 35.50
N HIS A 112 -12.18 -16.60 35.35
CA HIS A 112 -12.31 -15.67 36.45
C HIS A 112 -13.75 -15.63 36.96
N TYR A 113 -13.94 -15.88 38.25
CA TYR A 113 -15.24 -15.85 38.92
C TYR A 113 -15.30 -14.73 39.97
N ASP A 114 -16.47 -14.14 40.16
CA ASP A 114 -16.76 -13.24 41.28
C ASP A 114 -16.85 -14.01 42.61
N LYS A 115 -16.80 -13.29 43.74
CA LYS A 115 -17.03 -13.82 45.09
C LYS A 115 -18.39 -14.52 45.27
N SER A 116 -19.35 -14.25 44.38
CA SER A 116 -20.65 -14.94 44.30
C SER A 116 -20.62 -16.27 43.51
N GLY A 117 -19.46 -16.71 43.01
CA GLY A 117 -19.31 -17.93 42.21
C GLY A 117 -19.77 -17.79 40.75
N ARG A 118 -20.14 -16.58 40.31
CA ARG A 118 -20.56 -16.32 38.92
C ARG A 118 -19.35 -15.98 38.04
N SER A 119 -19.29 -16.55 36.84
CA SER A 119 -18.26 -16.22 35.84
C SER A 119 -18.28 -14.73 35.50
N LEU A 120 -17.09 -14.15 35.32
CA LEU A 120 -16.90 -12.77 34.88
C LEU A 120 -16.83 -12.65 33.35
N GLY A 121 -17.03 -13.74 32.60
CA GLY A 121 -16.89 -13.75 31.13
C GLY A 121 -15.44 -13.52 30.67
N SER A 122 -14.46 -13.85 31.52
CA SER A 122 -13.03 -13.75 31.21
C SER A 122 -12.24 -14.92 31.77
N ALA A 123 -11.13 -15.24 31.13
CA ALA A 123 -10.21 -16.30 31.52
C ALA A 123 -8.76 -15.89 31.23
N HIS A 124 -7.80 -16.70 31.65
CA HIS A 124 -6.43 -16.60 31.20
C HIS A 124 -5.85 -17.97 30.85
N VAL A 125 -4.94 -17.98 29.88
CA VAL A 125 -4.16 -19.16 29.50
C VAL A 125 -2.69 -18.78 29.45
N GLN A 126 -1.87 -19.57 30.13
CA GLN A 126 -0.41 -19.49 30.14
C GLN A 126 0.12 -20.69 29.38
N PHE A 127 0.67 -20.46 28.19
CA PHE A 127 1.38 -21.48 27.43
C PHE A 127 2.80 -21.66 27.96
N GLU A 128 3.41 -22.81 27.68
CA GLU A 128 4.85 -23.00 27.88
C GLU A 128 5.70 -22.12 26.94
N ARG A 129 5.17 -21.81 25.74
CA ARG A 129 5.89 -21.10 24.67
C ARG A 129 5.11 -19.88 24.17
N THR A 130 5.80 -18.78 23.93
CA THR A 130 5.21 -17.56 23.36
C THR A 130 4.68 -17.78 21.94
N SER A 131 5.29 -18.68 21.15
CA SER A 131 4.81 -19.06 19.82
C SER A 131 3.37 -19.59 19.83
N ASP A 132 3.01 -20.33 20.87
CA ASP A 132 1.74 -21.05 20.94
C ASP A 132 0.63 -20.11 21.47
N ALA A 133 1.01 -19.14 22.32
CA ALA A 133 0.19 -17.98 22.65
C ALA A 133 -0.14 -17.10 21.42
N ILE A 134 0.82 -16.91 20.49
CA ILE A 134 0.59 -16.20 19.22
C ILE A 134 -0.34 -16.99 18.30
N LYS A 135 -0.20 -18.32 18.21
CA LYS A 135 -1.15 -19.17 17.45
C LYS A 135 -2.57 -19.07 18.00
N ALA A 136 -2.72 -19.20 19.31
CA ALA A 136 -4.00 -19.09 20.00
C ALA A 136 -4.69 -17.74 19.74
N LEU A 137 -3.93 -16.64 19.79
CA LEU A 137 -4.40 -15.31 19.41
C LEU A 137 -4.91 -15.29 17.97
N ASN A 138 -4.10 -15.75 17.00
CA ASN A 138 -4.44 -15.68 15.58
C ASN A 138 -5.58 -16.63 15.17
N GLN A 139 -5.75 -17.75 15.87
CA GLN A 139 -6.73 -18.79 15.54
C GLN A 139 -8.09 -18.57 16.21
N TYR A 140 -8.12 -18.02 17.43
CA TYR A 140 -9.35 -17.95 18.23
C TYR A 140 -9.83 -16.53 18.56
N ASN A 141 -9.05 -15.46 18.29
CA ASN A 141 -9.54 -14.10 18.46
C ASN A 141 -10.62 -13.75 17.42
N GLY A 142 -11.79 -13.31 17.89
CA GLY A 142 -12.98 -13.06 17.06
C GLY A 142 -13.82 -14.32 16.76
N VAL A 143 -13.39 -15.51 17.18
CA VAL A 143 -14.16 -16.75 16.94
C VAL A 143 -15.26 -16.89 18.00
N PRO A 144 -16.51 -17.19 17.62
CA PRO A 144 -17.59 -17.39 18.58
C PRO A 144 -17.47 -18.71 19.35
N LEU A 145 -17.46 -18.64 20.68
CA LEU A 145 -17.66 -19.75 21.60
C LEU A 145 -19.02 -19.58 22.28
N ASP A 146 -19.89 -20.59 22.20
CA ASP A 146 -21.28 -20.56 22.68
C ASP A 146 -22.08 -19.31 22.26
N GLY A 147 -21.81 -18.82 21.05
CA GLY A 147 -22.48 -17.66 20.46
C GLY A 147 -21.91 -16.29 20.85
N LYS A 148 -20.78 -16.24 21.56
CA LYS A 148 -20.04 -14.99 21.84
C LYS A 148 -18.62 -15.03 21.30
N GLU A 149 -18.24 -13.99 20.56
CA GLU A 149 -16.89 -13.83 20.02
C GLU A 149 -15.85 -13.66 21.13
N MET A 150 -14.86 -14.54 21.16
CA MET A 150 -13.75 -14.47 22.11
C MET A 150 -12.82 -13.31 21.75
N LYS A 151 -12.54 -12.41 22.70
CA LYS A 151 -11.52 -11.36 22.54
C LYS A 151 -10.27 -11.72 23.34
N ILE A 152 -9.15 -11.91 22.65
CA ILE A 152 -7.89 -12.41 23.20
C ILE A 152 -6.82 -11.31 23.14
N GLU A 153 -6.08 -11.13 24.23
CA GLU A 153 -5.00 -10.13 24.36
C GLU A 153 -3.79 -10.74 25.08
N PHE A 154 -2.58 -10.26 24.78
CA PHE A 154 -1.39 -10.64 25.56
C PHE A 154 -1.44 -9.99 26.95
N ALA A 155 -1.17 -10.78 28.00
CA ALA A 155 -1.04 -10.23 29.34
C ALA A 155 0.20 -9.33 29.41
N THR A 156 -0.01 -8.03 29.56
CA THR A 156 1.07 -7.07 29.85
C THR A 156 1.65 -7.37 31.23
N GLY A 157 2.99 -7.34 31.34
CA GLY A 157 3.71 -7.75 32.55
C GLY A 157 3.52 -6.78 33.71
N GLY A 158 2.44 -6.93 34.48
CA GLY A 158 2.13 -6.13 35.66
C GLY A 158 1.44 -6.97 36.75
N SER A 159 2.04 -7.01 37.95
CA SER A 159 1.46 -7.70 39.11
C SER A 159 0.26 -6.94 39.69
N ALA A 160 -0.62 -7.69 40.37
CA ALA A 160 -1.90 -7.26 40.93
C ALA A 160 -1.90 -5.93 41.72
N GLY A 161 -2.97 -5.12 41.57
CA GLY A 161 -3.18 -3.92 42.38
C GLY A 161 -4.52 -3.20 42.18
N GLY A 162 -5.49 -3.50 43.05
CA GLY A 162 -6.67 -2.70 43.45
C GLY A 162 -7.23 -1.58 42.55
N GLY A 163 -8.48 -1.74 42.11
CA GLY A 163 -9.17 -0.72 41.30
C GLY A 163 -9.86 0.40 42.08
N LYS A 164 -10.55 1.28 41.35
CA LYS A 164 -11.84 1.88 41.76
C LYS A 164 -12.54 2.55 40.58
N SER A 165 -13.78 2.15 40.31
CA SER A 165 -14.73 2.94 39.50
C SER A 165 -15.15 4.21 40.25
N ILE A 166 -15.53 5.25 39.51
CA ILE A 166 -16.40 6.31 40.02
C ILE A 166 -17.59 6.42 39.07
N THR A 167 -18.78 6.14 39.58
CA THR A 167 -20.05 6.34 38.90
C THR A 167 -20.88 7.42 39.60
N SER A 168 -21.60 8.21 38.80
CA SER A 168 -22.83 8.95 39.15
C SER A 168 -22.74 10.12 40.14
N ARG A 169 -23.44 11.21 39.78
CA ARG A 169 -24.53 11.77 40.60
C ARG A 169 -25.57 12.45 39.71
N LEU A 170 -26.82 12.48 40.21
CA LEU A 170 -28.06 12.76 39.48
C LEU A 170 -28.68 14.12 39.82
N GLY A 171 -29.62 14.57 38.98
CA GLY A 171 -30.61 15.62 39.26
C GLY A 171 -30.59 16.77 38.25
N GLY A 172 -31.71 17.31 37.75
CA GLY A 172 -33.13 16.95 37.91
C GLY A 172 -34.01 17.95 37.13
N SER A 173 -35.11 17.49 36.53
CA SER A 173 -36.06 18.26 35.68
C SER A 173 -37.07 19.07 36.55
N PRO A 174 -38.17 19.75 36.06
CA PRO A 174 -38.78 19.77 34.72
C PRO A 174 -39.27 21.19 34.25
N PRO A 175 -40.45 21.44 33.61
CA PRO A 175 -40.47 21.94 32.22
C PRO A 175 -41.34 23.21 31.98
N PHE A 176 -41.37 23.72 30.74
CA PHE A 176 -42.51 24.54 30.28
C PHE A 176 -42.88 24.32 28.80
N ARG A 177 -44.18 24.42 28.50
CA ARG A 177 -44.82 24.22 27.18
C ARG A 177 -45.18 25.56 26.52
N SER A 178 -45.64 25.48 25.26
CA SER A 178 -46.39 26.46 24.46
C SER A 178 -45.56 27.25 23.43
N SER A 179 -46.08 27.63 22.25
CA SER A 179 -47.23 27.10 21.48
C SER A 179 -47.18 27.62 20.04
N PHE A 180 -47.73 26.83 19.10
CA PHE A 180 -48.24 27.21 17.77
C PHE A 180 -48.19 28.69 17.33
N GLN A 181 -47.63 28.93 16.14
CA GLN A 181 -48.47 29.44 15.04
C GLN A 181 -47.95 29.06 13.65
N ARG A 182 -48.88 28.74 12.74
CA ARG A 182 -48.65 28.55 11.29
C ARG A 182 -49.12 29.80 10.54
N ARG A 183 -48.40 30.16 9.48
CA ARG A 183 -48.82 30.69 8.15
C ARG A 183 -47.56 31.30 7.48
N ASP A 184 -47.34 31.26 6.18
CA ASP A 184 -48.13 30.65 5.10
C ASP A 184 -47.23 30.01 4.03
N ARG A 185 -47.83 29.23 3.13
CA ARG A 185 -47.11 28.46 2.09
C ARG A 185 -47.64 28.79 0.70
N SER A 186 -46.77 29.27 -0.17
CA SER A 186 -46.96 29.22 -1.63
C SER A 186 -45.61 29.21 -2.35
N GLU A 187 -45.38 28.48 -3.43
CA GLU A 187 -45.94 27.20 -3.87
C GLU A 187 -45.00 26.71 -4.98
N PHE A 188 -44.36 25.53 -4.85
CA PHE A 188 -43.91 24.80 -6.06
C PHE A 188 -43.84 23.29 -5.82
N THR A 189 -44.76 22.62 -6.53
CA THR A 189 -44.81 21.24 -7.01
C THR A 189 -44.07 20.09 -6.31
N ARG A 190 -44.88 19.05 -6.05
CA ARG A 190 -44.55 17.67 -5.70
C ARG A 190 -43.44 17.06 -6.59
N GLY A 191 -42.45 16.43 -5.95
CA GLY A 191 -41.51 15.49 -6.58
C GLY A 191 -40.93 14.50 -5.57
N ASN A 192 -41.17 13.20 -5.79
CA ASN A 192 -40.54 12.04 -5.12
C ASN A 192 -40.30 12.09 -3.59
N ILE A 193 -41.36 11.84 -2.82
CA ILE A 193 -41.25 11.41 -1.41
C ILE A 193 -40.50 10.07 -1.32
N GLN A 194 -40.69 9.15 -2.27
CA GLN A 194 -39.88 7.92 -2.36
C GLN A 194 -38.39 8.21 -2.52
N GLY A 195 -37.99 9.19 -3.34
CA GLY A 195 -36.57 9.54 -3.52
C GLY A 195 -35.93 10.12 -2.25
N ARG A 196 -36.64 10.99 -1.52
CA ARG A 196 -36.16 11.51 -0.23
C ARG A 196 -36.19 10.47 0.88
N LEU A 197 -37.19 9.58 0.89
CA LEU A 197 -37.25 8.49 1.87
C LEU A 197 -36.18 7.43 1.57
N LEU A 198 -35.93 7.10 0.31
CA LEU A 198 -34.82 6.22 -0.08
C LEU A 198 -33.47 6.87 0.24
N ALA A 199 -33.29 8.18 0.02
CA ALA A 199 -32.07 8.89 0.42
C ALA A 199 -31.87 8.94 1.94
N LEU A 200 -32.95 9.10 2.73
CA LEU A 200 -32.88 9.07 4.21
C LEU A 200 -32.72 7.66 4.77
N ILE A 201 -33.32 6.64 4.13
CA ILE A 201 -33.10 5.22 4.46
C ILE A 201 -31.68 4.80 4.06
N LEU A 202 -31.18 5.26 2.91
CA LEU A 202 -29.79 5.05 2.51
C LEU A 202 -28.83 5.79 3.44
N LEU A 203 -29.12 7.02 3.89
CA LEU A 203 -28.28 7.73 4.87
C LEU A 203 -28.32 7.09 6.26
N SER A 204 -29.45 6.55 6.71
CA SER A 204 -29.56 5.88 8.00
C SER A 204 -28.91 4.49 7.98
N ALA A 205 -29.12 3.71 6.92
CA ALA A 205 -28.36 2.47 6.67
C ALA A 205 -26.85 2.73 6.48
N TYR A 206 -26.44 3.93 6.04
CA TYR A 206 -25.03 4.27 5.89
C TYR A 206 -24.28 4.40 7.23
N LYS A 207 -24.97 4.54 8.37
CA LYS A 207 -24.34 4.59 9.69
C LYS A 207 -24.02 3.22 10.28
N GLU A 208 -24.52 2.12 9.69
CA GLU A 208 -24.43 0.80 10.31
C GLU A 208 -23.48 -0.18 9.57
N ASP A 209 -23.13 0.05 8.30
CA ASP A 209 -22.27 -0.85 7.50
C ASP A 209 -20.89 -0.26 7.08
N LEU A 210 -20.66 1.02 7.35
CA LEU A 210 -19.34 1.64 7.25
C LEU A 210 -19.11 2.48 8.49
N SER A 211 -18.45 1.91 9.49
CA SER A 211 -17.87 2.67 10.59
C SER A 211 -16.75 3.54 10.02
N LEU A 212 -17.12 4.70 9.47
CA LEU A 212 -16.23 5.83 9.26
C LEU A 212 -15.51 6.06 10.58
N ASN A 213 -14.24 5.64 10.63
CA ASN A 213 -13.40 5.92 11.78
C ASN A 213 -13.13 7.43 11.74
N GLU A 214 -13.91 8.19 12.52
CA GLU A 214 -13.88 9.65 12.52
C GLU A 214 -12.46 10.16 12.80
N ASP A 215 -11.72 9.50 13.70
CA ASP A 215 -10.30 9.75 13.98
C ASP A 215 -9.41 9.57 12.74
N ALA A 216 -9.69 8.57 11.88
CA ALA A 216 -8.95 8.35 10.65
C ALA A 216 -9.23 9.42 9.59
N VAL A 217 -10.48 9.90 9.49
CA VAL A 217 -10.84 11.01 8.59
C VAL A 217 -10.26 12.34 9.10
N GLU A 218 -10.25 12.57 10.41
CA GLU A 218 -9.60 13.74 11.01
C GLU A 218 -8.07 13.68 10.82
N TYR A 219 -7.46 12.52 11.01
CA TYR A 219 -6.04 12.29 10.68
C TYR A 219 -5.75 12.63 9.22
N LEU A 220 -6.56 12.15 8.27
CA LEU A 220 -6.40 12.46 6.84
C LEU A 220 -6.52 13.97 6.60
N LYS A 221 -7.58 14.63 7.10
CA LYS A 221 -7.78 16.08 6.98
C LYS A 221 -6.63 16.91 7.55
N LYS A 222 -5.92 16.39 8.56
CA LYS A 222 -4.76 17.04 9.19
C LYS A 222 -3.43 16.78 8.45
N ASN A 223 -3.27 15.65 7.78
CA ASN A 223 -2.00 15.21 7.19
C ASN A 223 -1.96 15.28 5.65
N ILE A 224 -3.07 15.53 4.97
CA ILE A 224 -3.03 15.92 3.55
C ILE A 224 -2.42 17.32 3.44
N ILE A 225 -1.32 17.41 2.73
CA ILE A 225 -0.61 18.65 2.43
C ILE A 225 -1.34 19.35 1.27
N PRO A 226 -1.69 20.65 1.40
CA PRO A 226 -2.37 21.40 0.36
C PRO A 226 -1.44 21.69 -0.83
N PRO A 227 -1.99 21.97 -2.03
CA PRO A 227 -1.23 22.45 -3.17
C PRO A 227 -0.31 23.63 -2.84
N TYR A 228 0.91 23.61 -3.39
CA TYR A 228 1.70 24.83 -3.47
C TYR A 228 1.02 25.86 -4.38
N THR A 229 1.28 27.15 -4.14
CA THR A 229 0.65 28.23 -4.92
C THR A 229 1.29 28.38 -6.30
N LEU A 230 0.69 29.18 -7.18
CA LEU A 230 1.31 29.56 -8.47
C LEU A 230 2.52 30.50 -8.28
N GLU A 231 2.65 31.15 -7.12
CA GLU A 231 3.78 32.01 -6.76
C GLU A 231 5.01 31.17 -6.35
N ASP A 232 4.78 29.96 -5.85
CA ASP A 232 5.83 28.98 -5.59
C ASP A 232 6.39 28.42 -6.90
N ALA A 233 7.60 28.83 -7.29
CA ALA A 233 8.30 28.20 -8.40
C ALA A 233 8.43 26.68 -8.18
N TRP A 234 8.16 25.91 -9.24
CA TRP A 234 8.44 24.48 -9.30
C TRP A 234 9.94 24.22 -9.07
N ASN A 235 10.26 23.06 -8.51
CA ASN A 235 11.63 22.69 -8.20
C ASN A 235 11.95 21.30 -8.78
N PHE A 236 11.88 21.23 -10.11
CA PHE A 236 12.19 20.03 -10.88
C PHE A 236 13.70 19.90 -11.14
N GLU A 237 14.19 18.67 -11.23
CA GLU A 237 15.59 18.37 -11.57
C GLU A 237 15.81 18.34 -13.08
N THR A 238 14.78 17.98 -13.85
CA THR A 238 14.79 17.96 -15.31
C THR A 238 14.59 19.37 -15.91
N PRO A 239 14.92 19.57 -17.21
CA PRO A 239 14.72 20.83 -17.94
C PRO A 239 13.28 21.37 -18.04
N LEU A 240 12.29 20.71 -17.42
CA LEU A 240 10.92 21.21 -17.22
C LEU A 240 10.87 22.64 -16.62
N ASN A 241 11.94 23.13 -15.98
CA ASN A 241 12.02 24.48 -15.40
C ASN A 241 12.19 25.66 -16.39
N ARG A 242 12.04 25.51 -17.73
CA ARG A 242 12.31 26.61 -18.69
C ARG A 242 11.16 26.93 -19.66
N ASN A 243 10.98 28.21 -19.98
CA ASN A 243 9.82 28.78 -20.70
C ASN A 243 9.85 28.68 -22.25
N PHE A 244 10.62 27.77 -22.85
CA PHE A 244 10.47 27.43 -24.28
C PHE A 244 10.67 25.93 -24.49
N THR A 245 9.83 25.35 -25.36
CA THR A 245 9.80 23.94 -25.78
C THR A 245 9.80 22.87 -24.66
N ALA A 246 9.49 23.24 -23.42
CA ALA A 246 9.41 22.32 -22.28
C ALA A 246 8.51 21.10 -22.53
N LEU A 247 7.43 21.28 -23.30
CA LEU A 247 6.55 20.20 -23.71
C LEU A 247 7.18 19.26 -24.75
N GLU A 248 7.83 19.78 -25.79
CA GLU A 248 8.51 18.95 -26.80
C GLU A 248 9.66 18.17 -26.16
N TYR A 249 10.41 18.81 -25.26
CA TYR A 249 11.45 18.15 -24.50
C TYR A 249 10.89 17.06 -23.58
N PHE A 250 9.81 17.36 -22.84
CA PHE A 250 9.12 16.39 -21.99
C PHE A 250 8.61 15.18 -22.80
N LEU A 251 7.93 15.41 -23.92
CA LEU A 251 7.48 14.34 -24.83
C LEU A 251 8.66 13.55 -25.41
N ALA A 252 9.77 14.20 -25.76
CA ALA A 252 10.97 13.53 -26.25
C ALA A 252 11.74 12.73 -25.17
N THR A 253 11.45 12.96 -23.88
CA THR A 253 11.94 12.14 -22.76
C THR A 253 11.00 11.01 -22.35
N LEU A 254 9.79 10.94 -22.92
CA LEU A 254 8.83 9.89 -22.64
C LEU A 254 8.96 8.73 -23.64
N ASP A 255 8.83 7.50 -23.14
CA ASP A 255 8.63 6.33 -24.00
C ASP A 255 7.26 6.44 -24.72
N GLN A 256 7.19 5.88 -25.94
CA GLN A 256 5.99 5.94 -26.79
C GLN A 256 4.65 5.62 -26.09
N PRO A 257 4.55 4.62 -25.18
CA PRO A 257 3.34 4.37 -24.39
C PRO A 257 2.78 5.60 -23.68
N TRP A 258 3.65 6.41 -23.07
CA TRP A 258 3.25 7.61 -22.30
C TRP A 258 2.78 8.74 -23.21
N ILE A 259 3.38 8.88 -24.40
CA ILE A 259 2.92 9.81 -25.43
C ILE A 259 1.50 9.42 -25.88
N ASP A 260 1.26 8.14 -26.13
CA ASP A 260 -0.07 7.64 -26.51
C ASP A 260 -1.10 7.87 -25.39
N ILE A 261 -0.76 7.62 -24.12
CA ILE A 261 -1.62 7.91 -22.96
C ILE A 261 -1.98 9.39 -22.90
N ILE A 262 -0.99 10.28 -23.02
CA ILE A 262 -1.18 11.73 -23.02
C ILE A 262 -2.14 12.17 -24.14
N LEU A 263 -1.94 11.66 -25.36
CA LEU A 263 -2.80 11.98 -26.50
C LEU A 263 -4.23 11.46 -26.33
N ILE A 264 -4.42 10.28 -25.75
CA ILE A 264 -5.74 9.73 -25.43
C ILE A 264 -6.42 10.59 -24.35
N LEU A 265 -5.71 10.98 -23.29
CA LEU A 265 -6.27 11.82 -22.25
C LEU A 265 -6.64 13.22 -22.78
N ASP A 266 -5.83 13.82 -23.65
CA ASP A 266 -6.16 15.11 -24.28
C ASP A 266 -7.39 15.01 -25.21
N LEU A 267 -7.54 13.88 -25.93
CA LEU A 267 -8.68 13.61 -26.80
C LEU A 267 -10.01 13.52 -26.02
N PHE A 268 -10.00 12.83 -24.87
CA PHE A 268 -11.21 12.60 -24.07
C PHE A 268 -11.49 13.72 -23.05
N PHE A 269 -10.49 14.49 -22.64
CA PHE A 269 -10.64 15.52 -21.60
C PHE A 269 -10.17 16.91 -22.09
N PRO A 270 -10.91 17.54 -23.03
CA PRO A 270 -10.64 18.92 -23.43
C PRO A 270 -10.77 19.90 -22.24
N THR A 271 -10.13 21.06 -22.41
CA THR A 271 -9.76 22.06 -21.39
C THR A 271 -10.89 22.94 -20.87
N ASP A 272 -12.15 22.63 -21.16
CA ASP A 272 -13.31 23.49 -20.84
C ASP A 272 -13.77 23.42 -19.37
N LYS A 273 -13.25 22.47 -18.60
CA LYS A 273 -13.71 22.15 -17.23
C LYS A 273 -12.55 22.04 -16.25
N LYS A 274 -12.81 22.39 -14.99
CA LYS A 274 -11.93 22.00 -13.88
C LYS A 274 -11.99 20.49 -13.71
N ARG A 275 -10.83 19.85 -13.76
CA ARG A 275 -10.66 18.39 -13.66
C ARG A 275 -9.88 18.03 -12.39
N PHE A 276 -10.03 16.78 -11.95
CA PHE A 276 -9.33 16.25 -10.79
C PHE A 276 -8.66 14.90 -11.11
N PHE A 277 -7.34 14.83 -11.08
CA PHE A 277 -6.63 13.55 -11.16
C PHE A 277 -6.30 12.99 -9.77
N VAL A 278 -6.07 11.69 -9.68
CA VAL A 278 -5.45 11.07 -8.50
C VAL A 278 -4.32 10.16 -8.98
N GLU A 279 -3.17 10.28 -8.36
CA GLU A 279 -2.02 9.43 -8.60
C GLU A 279 -1.66 8.68 -7.31
N CYS A 280 -1.67 7.36 -7.41
CA CYS A 280 -1.23 6.44 -6.37
C CYS A 280 0.09 5.82 -6.83
N GLY A 281 1.11 5.84 -5.96
CA GLY A 281 2.49 5.56 -6.35
C GLY A 281 3.19 6.79 -6.91
N GLY A 282 2.98 7.96 -6.29
CA GLY A 282 3.51 9.25 -6.78
C GLY A 282 5.05 9.37 -6.82
N ALA A 283 5.78 8.43 -6.21
CA ALA A 283 7.23 8.30 -6.23
C ALA A 283 7.95 9.64 -5.93
N ASP A 284 8.96 10.02 -6.72
CA ASP A 284 9.69 11.28 -6.55
C ASP A 284 8.89 12.53 -6.95
N GLY A 285 7.67 12.37 -7.46
CA GLY A 285 6.82 13.44 -7.95
C GLY A 285 7.28 14.10 -9.26
N GLU A 286 8.25 13.54 -9.98
CA GLU A 286 8.77 14.11 -11.23
C GLU A 286 9.21 13.06 -12.26
N LEU A 287 10.31 12.33 -12.00
CA LEU A 287 10.92 11.40 -12.94
C LEU A 287 10.14 10.09 -13.07
N PHE A 288 9.53 9.65 -11.98
CA PHE A 288 8.77 8.40 -11.89
C PHE A 288 7.27 8.65 -11.69
N GLY A 289 6.81 9.90 -11.91
CA GLY A 289 5.42 10.32 -11.74
C GLY A 289 4.68 10.54 -13.06
N ASN A 290 3.44 10.08 -13.12
CA ASN A 290 2.58 10.00 -14.30
C ASN A 290 1.67 11.22 -14.49
N SER A 291 1.32 11.93 -13.41
CA SER A 291 0.32 13.02 -13.46
C SER A 291 0.86 14.40 -13.86
N ILE A 292 2.18 14.58 -13.91
CA ILE A 292 2.83 15.90 -14.09
C ILE A 292 2.33 16.65 -15.35
N PHE A 293 1.97 15.91 -16.41
CA PHE A 293 1.41 16.49 -17.62
C PHE A 293 0.05 17.17 -17.39
N LEU A 294 -0.86 16.50 -16.66
CA LEU A 294 -2.20 17.00 -16.38
C LEU A 294 -2.15 18.24 -15.49
N GLU A 295 -1.29 18.21 -14.47
CA GLU A 295 -1.11 19.33 -13.55
C GLU A 295 -0.51 20.55 -14.25
N LYS A 296 0.56 20.36 -15.03
CA LYS A 296 1.37 21.46 -15.57
C LYS A 296 0.89 22.02 -16.91
N PHE A 297 0.42 21.16 -17.81
CA PHE A 297 0.04 21.57 -19.18
C PHE A 297 -1.49 21.59 -19.40
N LYS A 298 -2.27 20.96 -18.51
CA LYS A 298 -3.74 21.04 -18.53
C LYS A 298 -4.33 21.81 -17.33
N PHE A 299 -3.50 22.23 -16.37
CA PHE A 299 -3.90 22.98 -15.18
C PHE A 299 -4.94 22.24 -14.30
N TRP A 300 -4.86 20.91 -14.25
CA TRP A 300 -5.74 20.11 -13.42
C TRP A 300 -5.34 20.20 -11.96
N ASN A 301 -6.34 20.15 -11.08
CA ASN A 301 -6.09 19.85 -9.67
C ASN A 301 -5.88 18.34 -9.54
N GLY A 302 -5.28 17.90 -8.45
CA GLY A 302 -5.23 16.48 -8.14
C GLY A 302 -4.71 16.15 -6.76
N LEU A 303 -4.57 14.86 -6.52
CA LEU A 303 -4.03 14.29 -5.29
C LEU A 303 -2.91 13.29 -5.61
N LEU A 304 -1.78 13.44 -4.95
CA LEU A 304 -0.63 12.54 -4.99
C LEU A 304 -0.61 11.71 -3.69
N ILE A 305 -0.56 10.39 -3.85
CA ILE A 305 -0.53 9.43 -2.74
C ILE A 305 0.74 8.59 -2.88
N GLU A 306 1.62 8.67 -1.88
CA GLU A 306 2.85 7.88 -1.83
C GLU A 306 2.97 7.19 -0.47
N ALA A 307 3.28 5.89 -0.45
CA ALA A 307 3.44 5.15 0.79
C ALA A 307 4.83 5.37 1.40
N ASP A 308 5.84 5.42 0.55
CA ASP A 308 7.26 5.45 0.92
C ASP A 308 7.67 6.81 1.50
N PRO A 309 8.12 6.87 2.77
CA PRO A 309 8.56 8.11 3.41
C PRO A 309 9.85 8.71 2.84
N TYR A 310 10.57 8.02 1.95
CA TYR A 310 11.73 8.57 1.25
C TYR A 310 11.28 9.30 0.00
N TYR A 311 10.59 8.60 -0.92
CA TYR A 311 10.00 9.20 -2.11
C TYR A 311 9.05 10.36 -1.80
N PHE A 312 8.21 10.24 -0.76
CA PHE A 312 7.32 11.34 -0.37
C PHE A 312 8.07 12.64 0.03
N LYS A 313 9.28 12.54 0.59
CA LYS A 313 10.10 13.73 0.90
C LYS A 313 10.62 14.39 -0.38
N GLU A 314 11.03 13.59 -1.36
CA GLU A 314 11.49 14.08 -2.67
C GLU A 314 10.34 14.76 -3.43
N LEU A 315 9.16 14.14 -3.44
CA LEU A 315 7.91 14.66 -4.02
C LEU A 315 7.54 16.05 -3.45
N LEU A 316 7.61 16.23 -2.14
CA LEU A 316 7.34 17.53 -1.51
C LEU A 316 8.35 18.60 -1.92
N VAL A 317 9.62 18.22 -2.11
CA VAL A 317 10.67 19.13 -2.58
C VAL A 317 10.40 19.64 -4.00
N LYS A 318 9.65 18.92 -4.85
CA LYS A 318 9.29 19.38 -6.21
C LYS A 318 8.27 20.53 -6.25
N LYS A 319 7.54 20.80 -5.15
CA LYS A 319 6.52 21.87 -5.00
C LYS A 319 5.32 21.78 -5.95
N ARG A 320 4.77 20.57 -6.11
CA ARG A 320 3.57 20.27 -6.90
C ARG A 320 2.35 21.12 -6.51
N LYS A 321 1.51 21.46 -7.49
CA LYS A 321 0.21 22.16 -7.37
C LYS A 321 -0.96 21.20 -7.15
N ALA A 322 -0.66 20.00 -6.67
CA ALA A 322 -1.62 18.98 -6.25
C ALA A 322 -1.57 18.81 -4.71
N TYR A 323 -2.66 18.30 -4.14
CA TYR A 323 -2.65 17.80 -2.77
C TYR A 323 -1.67 16.62 -2.66
N ALA A 324 -1.03 16.43 -1.51
CA ALA A 324 -0.09 15.32 -1.31
C ALA A 324 -0.30 14.65 0.06
N ILE A 325 -0.21 13.32 0.14
CA ILE A 325 -0.23 12.60 1.42
C ILE A 325 0.71 11.40 1.43
N GLN A 326 1.41 11.22 2.55
CA GLN A 326 2.11 9.96 2.84
C GLN A 326 1.10 8.92 3.35
N ALA A 327 0.68 8.00 2.47
CA ALA A 327 -0.25 6.93 2.80
C ALA A 327 -0.11 5.76 1.83
N CYS A 328 -0.25 4.54 2.34
CA CYS A 328 -0.54 3.39 1.48
C CYS A 328 -2.06 3.28 1.25
N LEU A 329 -2.44 2.55 0.20
CA LEU A 329 -3.84 2.21 -0.03
C LEU A 329 -4.19 0.88 0.65
N SER A 330 -5.31 0.87 1.36
CA SER A 330 -5.83 -0.34 2.00
C SER A 330 -6.40 -1.30 0.96
N SER A 331 -6.05 -2.58 1.11
CA SER A 331 -6.68 -3.69 0.37
C SER A 331 -8.04 -4.10 0.94
N SER A 332 -8.55 -3.35 1.93
CA SER A 332 -9.82 -3.58 2.63
C SER A 332 -10.59 -2.28 2.85
N ASN A 333 -11.83 -2.36 3.35
CA ASN A 333 -12.60 -1.17 3.74
C ASN A 333 -12.20 -0.56 5.09
N SER A 334 -11.14 -1.06 5.73
CA SER A 334 -10.62 -0.57 7.01
C SER A 334 -9.24 0.06 6.85
N SER A 335 -8.91 1.03 7.69
CA SER A 335 -7.55 1.57 7.80
C SER A 335 -6.70 0.71 8.73
N TYR A 336 -5.41 0.54 8.42
CA TYR A 336 -4.47 -0.25 9.24
C TYR A 336 -3.04 0.28 9.10
N ILE A 337 -2.17 -0.05 10.06
CA ILE A 337 -0.72 0.21 9.95
C ILE A 337 -0.03 -1.09 9.52
N THR A 338 0.81 -1.03 8.51
CA THR A 338 1.58 -2.18 8.00
C THR A 338 3.07 -1.88 7.90
N SER A 339 3.87 -2.92 7.67
CA SER A 339 5.27 -2.78 7.25
C SER A 339 5.33 -2.52 5.75
N PHE A 340 6.16 -1.56 5.34
CA PHE A 340 6.50 -1.29 3.95
C PHE A 340 8.02 -1.40 3.79
N GLN A 341 8.44 -2.08 2.74
CA GLN A 341 9.83 -2.22 2.36
C GLN A 341 10.16 -1.09 1.37
N HIS A 342 10.88 -0.07 1.83
CA HIS A 342 11.60 0.83 0.94
C HIS A 342 12.74 0.08 0.24
N GLU A 343 12.97 0.40 -1.02
CA GLU A 343 14.10 -0.03 -1.83
C GLU A 343 14.69 1.19 -2.55
N ASP A 344 15.99 1.42 -2.35
CA ASP A 344 16.68 2.62 -2.80
C ASP A 344 16.76 2.70 -4.34
N PRO A 345 16.47 3.86 -4.96
CA PRO A 345 16.60 4.05 -6.41
C PRO A 345 18.04 3.88 -6.93
N LEU A 346 19.06 4.00 -6.07
CA LEU A 346 20.45 3.73 -6.43
C LEU A 346 20.74 2.22 -6.49
N ALA A 347 20.95 1.74 -7.71
CA ALA A 347 21.23 0.34 -8.03
C ALA A 347 22.71 0.16 -8.41
N GLU A 348 23.48 -0.60 -7.63
CA GLU A 348 24.88 -0.90 -7.89
C GLU A 348 25.08 -2.31 -8.50
N ASN A 349 25.74 -2.38 -9.65
CA ASN A 349 26.34 -3.62 -10.14
C ASN A 349 27.81 -3.72 -9.66
N LYS A 350 28.04 -4.49 -8.61
CA LYS A 350 29.38 -4.71 -8.02
C LYS A 350 30.36 -5.47 -8.91
N ASP A 351 29.88 -6.20 -9.91
CA ASP A 351 30.76 -6.93 -10.84
C ASP A 351 31.36 -5.97 -11.89
N THR A 352 30.72 -4.81 -12.13
CA THR A 352 31.16 -3.78 -13.08
C THR A 352 31.47 -2.41 -12.47
N ASN A 353 31.25 -2.23 -11.16
CA ASN A 353 31.22 -0.93 -10.46
C ASN A 353 30.30 0.11 -11.12
N PHE A 354 29.24 -0.34 -11.78
CA PHE A 354 28.28 0.53 -12.46
C PHE A 354 27.12 0.87 -11.52
N ILE A 355 26.82 2.16 -11.37
CA ILE A 355 25.69 2.64 -10.58
C ILE A 355 24.64 3.20 -11.54
N MET A 356 23.39 2.79 -11.35
CA MET A 356 22.22 3.36 -12.02
C MET A 356 21.29 4.02 -11.00
N TYR A 357 20.48 4.96 -11.48
CA TYR A 357 19.35 5.53 -10.77
C TYR A 357 18.06 5.11 -11.49
N ASN A 358 17.16 4.41 -10.83
CA ASN A 358 15.87 3.96 -11.37
C ASN A 358 14.84 3.75 -10.25
N LYS A 359 13.54 3.78 -10.54
CA LYS A 359 12.46 3.50 -9.56
C LYS A 359 12.79 2.21 -8.79
N GLY A 360 12.84 2.27 -7.46
CA GLY A 360 12.98 1.11 -6.58
C GLY A 360 11.62 0.45 -6.34
N ASN A 361 11.59 -0.87 -6.16
CA ASN A 361 10.33 -1.62 -6.06
C ASN A 361 9.81 -1.61 -4.61
N GLY A 362 9.44 -0.43 -4.11
CA GLY A 362 8.89 -0.26 -2.76
C GLY A 362 7.55 -1.00 -2.60
N ARG A 363 7.40 -1.84 -1.57
CA ARG A 363 6.21 -2.71 -1.42
C ARG A 363 5.68 -2.86 0.01
N VAL A 364 4.37 -3.06 0.15
CA VAL A 364 3.76 -3.51 1.41
C VAL A 364 4.15 -4.97 1.69
N LEU A 365 4.57 -5.26 2.93
CA LEU A 365 4.90 -6.61 3.38
C LEU A 365 3.68 -7.26 4.03
N TYR A 366 3.17 -8.32 3.40
CA TYR A 366 2.01 -9.08 3.87
C TYR A 366 2.47 -10.38 4.56
N ASN A 367 2.47 -10.40 5.89
CA ASN A 367 2.92 -11.54 6.71
C ASN A 367 4.39 -11.95 6.48
N GLU A 368 5.19 -11.06 5.88
CA GLU A 368 6.63 -11.23 5.64
C GLU A 368 7.44 -10.36 6.60
N GLU A 369 8.63 -10.83 7.01
CA GLU A 369 9.62 -9.98 7.68
C GLU A 369 10.35 -9.12 6.66
N GLY A 370 10.63 -7.87 7.04
CA GLY A 370 11.35 -6.93 6.17
C GLY A 370 12.85 -7.15 6.17
N HIS A 371 13.46 -7.07 4.98
CA HIS A 371 14.87 -7.32 4.73
C HIS A 371 15.66 -6.01 4.76
N ASN A 372 16.12 -5.62 5.95
CA ASN A 372 16.91 -4.39 6.12
C ASN A 372 18.37 -4.58 5.71
N GLY A 373 18.95 -3.57 5.07
CA GLY A 373 20.37 -3.48 4.72
C GLY A 373 20.64 -3.56 3.21
N TYR A 374 21.92 -3.74 2.87
CA TYR A 374 22.40 -3.65 1.49
C TYR A 374 22.51 -5.03 0.83
N GLY A 375 21.70 -5.30 -0.19
CA GLY A 375 21.59 -6.64 -0.79
C GLY A 375 21.05 -6.65 -2.22
N LYS A 376 21.23 -7.78 -2.93
CA LYS A 376 20.79 -7.94 -4.32
C LYS A 376 19.26 -7.88 -4.46
N ASP A 377 18.78 -7.17 -5.47
CA ASP A 377 17.40 -7.19 -5.97
C ASP A 377 17.16 -8.41 -6.89
N GLU A 378 15.91 -8.55 -7.35
CA GLU A 378 15.49 -9.64 -8.25
C GLU A 378 16.22 -9.62 -9.61
N LYS A 379 16.75 -8.46 -10.00
CA LYS A 379 17.53 -8.21 -11.23
C LYS A 379 19.04 -8.38 -11.00
N GLY A 380 19.47 -8.62 -9.76
CA GLY A 380 20.85 -8.87 -9.34
C GLY A 380 21.66 -7.64 -8.92
N PHE A 381 21.08 -6.44 -8.92
CA PHE A 381 21.72 -5.19 -8.50
C PHE A 381 21.67 -5.04 -6.97
N PHE A 382 22.72 -4.52 -6.36
CA PHE A 382 22.71 -4.19 -4.94
C PHE A 382 21.98 -2.87 -4.70
N ARG A 383 21.08 -2.90 -3.71
CA ARG A 383 20.30 -1.73 -3.26
C ARG A 383 20.22 -1.73 -1.74
N LEU A 384 20.05 -0.54 -1.16
CA LEU A 384 19.69 -0.39 0.24
C LEU A 384 18.19 -0.69 0.38
N ARG A 385 17.82 -1.41 1.44
CA ARG A 385 16.43 -1.67 1.80
C ARG A 385 16.20 -1.32 3.25
N GLU A 386 15.08 -0.67 3.52
CA GLU A 386 14.66 -0.30 4.87
C GLU A 386 13.18 -0.56 5.08
N THR A 387 12.83 -1.13 6.23
CA THR A 387 11.45 -1.47 6.58
C THR A 387 10.89 -0.39 7.48
N VAL A 388 9.88 0.30 6.98
CA VAL A 388 9.20 1.41 7.67
C VAL A 388 7.76 1.04 7.99
N LYS A 389 7.15 1.69 8.98
CA LYS A 389 5.72 1.56 9.25
C LYS A 389 4.96 2.66 8.53
N VAL A 390 3.91 2.27 7.82
CA VAL A 390 3.06 3.15 7.00
C VAL A 390 1.59 2.94 7.37
N SER A 391 0.82 4.01 7.29
CA SER A 391 -0.64 3.97 7.53
C SER A 391 -1.36 3.79 6.19
N CYS A 392 -2.15 2.72 6.08
CA CYS A 392 -2.96 2.44 4.91
C CYS A 392 -4.41 2.85 5.14
N PHE A 393 -5.00 3.51 4.14
CA PHE A 393 -6.40 3.96 4.17
C PHE A 393 -7.15 3.47 2.93
N PRO A 394 -8.44 3.14 3.03
CA PRO A 394 -9.27 2.89 1.86
C PRO A 394 -9.25 4.11 0.94
N PHE A 395 -9.05 3.91 -0.37
CA PHE A 395 -8.89 4.99 -1.35
C PHE A 395 -10.00 6.05 -1.27
N TRP A 396 -11.25 5.61 -1.12
CA TRP A 396 -12.42 6.48 -1.00
C TRP A 396 -12.42 7.36 0.27
N MET A 397 -11.74 6.93 1.35
CA MET A 397 -11.66 7.66 2.61
C MET A 397 -10.75 8.89 2.49
N ILE A 398 -9.65 8.76 1.72
CA ILE A 398 -8.73 9.87 1.42
C ILE A 398 -9.45 10.93 0.58
N LEU A 399 -10.21 10.52 -0.43
CA LEU A 399 -11.02 11.45 -1.24
C LEU A 399 -12.18 12.07 -0.44
N HIS A 400 -12.80 11.32 0.47
CA HIS A 400 -13.81 11.85 1.39
C HIS A 400 -13.23 12.92 2.34
N ALA A 401 -11.97 12.79 2.76
CA ALA A 401 -11.29 13.82 3.54
C ALA A 401 -11.10 15.15 2.77
N LEU A 402 -11.10 15.12 1.44
CA LEU A 402 -11.03 16.30 0.56
C LEU A 402 -12.39 16.72 -0.01
N ASP A 403 -13.49 16.09 0.42
CA ASP A 403 -14.83 16.26 -0.17
C ASP A 403 -14.89 16.00 -1.70
N VAL A 404 -13.98 15.16 -2.22
CA VAL A 404 -13.89 14.78 -3.64
C VAL A 404 -14.74 13.54 -3.92
N THR A 405 -15.69 13.66 -4.85
CA THR A 405 -16.57 12.56 -5.31
C THR A 405 -16.45 12.26 -6.81
N THR A 406 -15.60 13.00 -7.52
CA THR A 406 -15.36 12.87 -8.97
C THR A 406 -13.86 12.91 -9.24
N VAL A 407 -13.37 11.90 -9.95
CA VAL A 407 -11.98 11.78 -10.42
C VAL A 407 -12.04 11.60 -11.93
N ASP A 408 -11.37 12.47 -12.68
CA ASP A 408 -11.32 12.36 -14.14
C ASP A 408 -10.34 11.25 -14.56
N VAL A 409 -9.15 11.22 -13.97
CA VAL A 409 -8.12 10.19 -14.21
C VAL A 409 -7.56 9.68 -12.89
N LEU A 410 -7.63 8.36 -12.69
CA LEU A 410 -6.92 7.66 -11.62
C LEU A 410 -5.72 6.91 -12.19
N PHE A 411 -4.52 7.23 -11.74
CA PHE A 411 -3.33 6.38 -11.92
C PHE A 411 -3.20 5.50 -10.67
N LEU A 412 -3.13 4.18 -10.86
CA LEU A 412 -3.02 3.18 -9.81
C LEU A 412 -1.79 2.31 -10.08
N ASP A 413 -0.64 2.81 -9.63
CA ASP A 413 0.67 2.16 -9.60
C ASP A 413 0.98 1.90 -8.11
N VAL A 414 0.81 0.64 -7.66
CA VAL A 414 0.95 0.27 -6.24
C VAL A 414 1.60 -1.12 -6.09
N GLU A 415 2.44 -1.48 -7.06
CA GLU A 415 3.37 -2.63 -7.05
C GLU A 415 2.71 -3.97 -6.63
N GLY A 416 1.51 -4.25 -7.17
CA GLY A 416 0.80 -5.54 -7.06
C GLY A 416 -0.45 -5.55 -6.17
N GLY A 417 -0.92 -4.39 -5.69
CA GLY A 417 -2.10 -4.26 -4.81
C GLY A 417 -3.44 -3.95 -5.52
N GLU A 418 -3.37 -3.63 -6.81
CA GLU A 418 -4.36 -2.85 -7.57
C GLU A 418 -5.76 -3.47 -7.53
N LEU A 419 -5.88 -4.77 -7.86
CA LEU A 419 -7.16 -5.45 -7.93
C LEU A 419 -7.90 -5.45 -6.58
N ASN A 420 -7.18 -5.53 -5.46
CA ASN A 420 -7.79 -5.54 -4.15
C ASN A 420 -8.20 -4.13 -3.72
N ILE A 421 -7.39 -3.12 -4.04
CA ILE A 421 -7.73 -1.71 -3.84
C ILE A 421 -8.97 -1.33 -4.67
N LEU A 422 -9.01 -1.70 -5.96
CA LEU A 422 -10.17 -1.47 -6.85
C LEU A 422 -11.47 -2.04 -6.29
N LYS A 423 -11.44 -3.22 -5.63
CA LYS A 423 -12.63 -3.81 -4.97
C LYS A 423 -13.14 -3.01 -3.77
N THR A 424 -12.31 -2.17 -3.15
CA THR A 424 -12.74 -1.29 -2.03
C THR A 424 -13.46 -0.03 -2.52
N ILE A 425 -13.36 0.31 -3.81
CA ILE A 425 -13.87 1.58 -4.34
C ILE A 425 -15.40 1.52 -4.48
N PRO A 426 -16.16 2.43 -3.84
CA PRO A 426 -17.61 2.49 -3.97
C PRO A 426 -18.00 3.25 -5.25
N PHE A 427 -17.85 2.62 -6.42
CA PHE A 427 -18.12 3.22 -7.75
C PHE A 427 -19.56 3.75 -7.96
N ALA A 428 -20.51 3.38 -7.09
CA ALA A 428 -21.85 3.97 -7.05
C ALA A 428 -21.90 5.39 -6.44
N LYS A 429 -20.84 5.79 -5.72
CA LYS A 429 -20.71 7.08 -5.00
C LYS A 429 -19.53 7.90 -5.51
N LEU A 430 -18.44 7.24 -5.91
CA LEU A 430 -17.26 7.85 -6.50
C LEU A 430 -17.28 7.64 -8.02
N SER A 431 -17.37 8.74 -8.78
CA SER A 431 -17.32 8.68 -10.24
C SER A 431 -15.87 8.78 -10.71
N ILE A 432 -15.36 7.75 -11.39
CA ILE A 432 -14.04 7.77 -12.03
C ILE A 432 -14.21 7.64 -13.55
N SER A 433 -13.68 8.55 -14.36
CA SER A 433 -13.88 8.54 -15.83
C SER A 433 -12.88 7.64 -16.55
N ALA A 434 -11.59 7.76 -16.22
CA ALA A 434 -10.50 6.91 -16.70
C ALA A 434 -9.69 6.33 -15.54
N ILE A 435 -9.25 5.08 -15.68
CA ILE A 435 -8.37 4.39 -14.72
C ILE A 435 -7.20 3.80 -15.51
N LEU A 436 -5.98 4.25 -15.20
CA LEU A 436 -4.75 3.60 -15.62
C LEU A 436 -4.26 2.72 -14.47
N VAL A 437 -4.06 1.44 -14.74
CA VAL A 437 -3.66 0.43 -13.75
C VAL A 437 -2.35 -0.19 -14.19
N GLU A 438 -1.31 -0.09 -13.38
CA GLU A 438 -0.10 -0.88 -13.56
C GLU A 438 -0.40 -2.35 -13.18
N TYR A 439 0.17 -3.32 -13.87
CA TYR A 439 0.09 -4.71 -13.49
C TYR A 439 1.45 -5.40 -13.63
N ASP A 440 1.71 -6.38 -12.77
CA ASP A 440 2.96 -7.14 -12.61
C ASP A 440 3.37 -8.06 -13.79
N GLY A 441 2.92 -7.75 -15.00
CA GLY A 441 3.18 -8.53 -16.21
C GLY A 441 2.37 -9.84 -16.32
N ARG A 442 1.76 -10.34 -15.23
CA ARG A 442 1.03 -11.62 -15.25
C ARG A 442 -0.32 -11.47 -15.96
N LYS A 443 -0.48 -12.21 -17.06
CA LYS A 443 -1.70 -12.19 -17.88
C LYS A 443 -2.95 -12.61 -17.11
N ASP A 444 -2.86 -13.53 -16.14
CA ASP A 444 -4.01 -13.94 -15.33
C ASP A 444 -4.42 -12.87 -14.31
N TYR A 445 -3.46 -12.05 -13.84
CA TYR A 445 -3.73 -10.92 -12.95
C TYR A 445 -4.42 -9.79 -13.72
N LEU A 446 -3.89 -9.42 -14.89
CA LEU A 446 -4.55 -8.48 -15.81
C LEU A 446 -5.97 -8.94 -16.19
N GLN A 447 -6.19 -10.22 -16.48
CA GLN A 447 -7.53 -10.75 -16.79
C GLN A 447 -8.52 -10.59 -15.62
N LYS A 448 -8.06 -10.69 -14.36
CA LYS A 448 -8.91 -10.47 -13.18
C LYS A 448 -9.28 -8.99 -13.04
N ILE A 449 -8.34 -8.08 -13.33
CA ILE A 449 -8.60 -6.62 -13.37
C ILE A 449 -9.56 -6.27 -14.51
N GLU A 450 -9.30 -6.75 -15.73
CA GLU A 450 -10.15 -6.53 -16.90
C GLU A 450 -11.58 -7.05 -16.63
N SER A 451 -11.73 -8.26 -16.09
CA SER A 451 -13.04 -8.83 -15.74
C SER A 451 -13.77 -8.00 -14.68
N PHE A 452 -13.08 -7.60 -13.60
CA PHE A 452 -13.68 -6.79 -12.54
C PHE A 452 -14.18 -5.43 -13.08
N LEU A 453 -13.29 -4.68 -13.75
CA LEU A 453 -13.62 -3.35 -14.28
C LEU A 453 -14.69 -3.40 -15.38
N THR A 454 -14.68 -4.45 -16.22
CA THR A 454 -15.72 -4.70 -17.23
C THR A 454 -17.10 -4.90 -16.58
N ASN A 455 -17.17 -5.65 -15.48
CA ASN A 455 -18.43 -5.92 -14.77
C ASN A 455 -19.05 -4.67 -14.12
N ILE A 456 -18.24 -3.68 -13.75
CA ILE A 456 -18.70 -2.40 -13.17
C ILE A 456 -18.81 -1.26 -14.21
N GLY A 457 -18.74 -1.57 -15.51
CA GLY A 457 -19.07 -0.64 -16.59
C GLY A 457 -17.89 0.13 -17.21
N TYR A 458 -16.66 -0.35 -17.03
CA TYR A 458 -15.51 0.11 -17.80
C TYR A 458 -15.26 -0.80 -19.02
N GLU A 459 -14.28 -0.42 -19.82
CA GLU A 459 -13.76 -1.14 -20.99
C GLU A 459 -12.26 -0.93 -21.06
N LEU A 460 -11.50 -1.99 -21.36
CA LEU A 460 -10.07 -1.89 -21.64
C LEU A 460 -9.89 -1.16 -22.98
N PHE A 461 -9.40 0.08 -22.91
CA PHE A 461 -9.24 0.93 -24.08
C PHE A 461 -7.88 0.72 -24.74
N ASN A 462 -6.80 0.69 -23.95
CA ASN A 462 -5.45 0.43 -24.44
C ASN A 462 -4.62 -0.41 -23.46
N LEU A 463 -3.67 -1.17 -23.99
CA LEU A 463 -2.76 -2.01 -23.22
C LEU A 463 -1.31 -1.82 -23.67
N TYR A 464 -0.48 -1.31 -22.76
CA TYR A 464 0.93 -1.06 -22.97
C TYR A 464 1.74 -2.15 -22.26
N SER A 465 2.15 -3.17 -23.02
CA SER A 465 2.92 -4.29 -22.49
C SER A 465 4.23 -4.44 -23.26
N ASN A 466 5.35 -4.25 -22.56
CA ASN A 466 6.64 -4.77 -23.02
C ASN A 466 6.71 -6.26 -22.69
N SER A 467 7.24 -7.09 -23.58
CA SER A 467 6.99 -8.54 -23.58
C SER A 467 7.64 -9.35 -22.44
N TRP A 468 8.19 -8.69 -21.41
CA TRP A 468 9.03 -9.29 -20.36
C TRP A 468 8.89 -8.63 -18.96
N THR A 469 8.02 -7.64 -18.75
CA THR A 469 7.96 -6.82 -17.51
C THR A 469 6.52 -6.43 -17.13
N ASN A 470 6.37 -5.62 -16.07
CA ASN A 470 5.16 -4.83 -15.78
C ASN A 470 4.65 -4.10 -17.02
N GLY A 471 3.38 -3.71 -17.01
CA GLY A 471 2.76 -2.89 -18.04
C GLY A 471 1.53 -2.13 -17.56
N ASP A 472 1.02 -1.26 -18.42
CA ASP A 472 -0.07 -0.33 -18.10
C ASP A 472 -1.34 -0.67 -18.87
N ALA A 473 -2.46 -0.73 -18.17
CA ALA A 473 -3.78 -0.96 -18.74
C ALA A 473 -4.68 0.26 -18.53
N LEU A 474 -5.05 0.94 -19.62
CA LEU A 474 -5.94 2.10 -19.60
C LEU A 474 -7.39 1.64 -19.81
N PHE A 475 -8.23 1.89 -18.80
CA PHE A 475 -9.66 1.62 -18.80
C PHE A 475 -10.45 2.91 -18.86
N LEU A 476 -11.47 2.96 -19.73
CA LEU A 476 -12.43 4.07 -19.79
C LEU A 476 -13.81 3.61 -19.34
N ARG A 477 -14.53 4.47 -18.61
CA ARG A 477 -15.93 4.22 -18.25
C ARG A 477 -16.78 4.29 -19.52
N ARG A 478 -17.61 3.27 -19.81
CA ARG A 478 -18.36 3.18 -21.08
C ARG A 478 -19.26 4.40 -21.33
N THR A 479 -19.95 4.88 -20.29
CA THR A 479 -20.80 6.08 -20.39
C THR A 479 -20.03 7.34 -20.76
N PHE A 480 -18.77 7.44 -20.34
CA PHE A 480 -17.87 8.54 -20.69
C PHE A 480 -17.34 8.37 -22.12
N ARG A 481 -16.90 7.16 -22.50
CA ARG A 481 -16.52 6.83 -23.89
C ARG A 481 -17.64 7.17 -24.89
N ASP A 482 -18.89 6.84 -24.56
CA ASP A 482 -20.05 7.01 -25.44
C ASP A 482 -20.50 8.48 -25.62
N GLU A 483 -20.16 9.36 -24.67
CA GLU A 483 -20.33 10.81 -24.79
C GLU A 483 -19.39 11.39 -25.86
N TYR A 484 -18.18 10.84 -25.96
CA TYR A 484 -17.13 11.25 -26.90
C TYR A 484 -17.06 10.30 -28.11
N ARG A 485 -18.10 10.32 -28.94
CA ARG A 485 -18.18 9.51 -30.18
C ARG A 485 -17.05 9.84 -31.18
N TYR A 486 -16.04 8.97 -31.24
CA TYR A 486 -15.01 9.00 -32.28
C TYR A 486 -15.17 7.86 -33.29
N GLU A 487 -15.28 8.21 -34.57
CA GLU A 487 -15.40 7.25 -35.69
C GLU A 487 -14.05 6.69 -36.17
N THR A 488 -12.93 7.13 -35.57
CA THR A 488 -11.57 7.00 -36.14
C THR A 488 -10.55 6.25 -35.26
N VAL A 489 -10.99 5.57 -34.21
CA VAL A 489 -10.12 4.68 -33.41
C VAL A 489 -10.16 3.27 -33.97
N HIS A 490 -9.28 2.96 -34.92
CA HIS A 490 -9.08 1.60 -35.41
C HIS A 490 -8.29 0.77 -34.38
N GLN A 491 -8.99 0.10 -33.47
CA GLN A 491 -8.40 -0.80 -32.50
C GLN A 491 -7.89 -2.08 -33.20
N TYR A 492 -6.57 -2.21 -33.34
CA TYR A 492 -5.92 -3.44 -33.81
C TYR A 492 -5.38 -4.20 -32.61
N ASP A 493 -5.84 -5.44 -32.41
CA ASP A 493 -5.38 -6.38 -31.37
C ASP A 493 -5.31 -5.75 -29.96
N LYS A 494 -6.44 -5.16 -29.51
CA LYS A 494 -6.59 -4.41 -28.24
C LYS A 494 -5.68 -3.18 -28.05
N ARG A 495 -4.92 -2.76 -29.07
CA ARG A 495 -4.13 -1.52 -29.03
C ARG A 495 -4.80 -0.41 -29.82
N VAL A 496 -4.85 0.77 -29.21
CA VAL A 496 -5.14 2.04 -29.88
C VAL A 496 -3.80 2.68 -30.22
N VAL A 497 -3.35 2.52 -31.47
CA VAL A 497 -2.18 3.23 -31.99
C VAL A 497 -2.68 4.50 -32.68
N LEU A 498 -2.49 5.63 -32.03
CA LEU A 498 -2.80 6.94 -32.60
C LEU A 498 -1.72 7.30 -33.63
N ASN A 499 -1.96 6.92 -34.89
CA ASN A 499 -1.04 7.20 -36.00
C ASN A 499 -1.15 8.68 -36.43
N ILE A 500 -0.67 9.56 -35.55
CA ILE A 500 -0.72 11.02 -35.65
C ILE A 500 0.68 11.53 -36.01
N SER A 501 0.79 12.31 -37.08
CA SER A 501 2.03 12.99 -37.47
C SER A 501 2.46 14.01 -36.41
N ASP A 502 3.77 14.18 -36.19
CA ASP A 502 4.34 15.10 -35.18
C ASP A 502 3.72 16.51 -35.19
N ASP A 503 3.45 17.08 -36.36
CA ASP A 503 2.82 18.40 -36.49
C ASP A 503 1.38 18.45 -35.96
N LYS A 504 0.64 17.34 -36.04
CA LYS A 504 -0.71 17.20 -35.45
C LYS A 504 -0.65 16.92 -33.95
N ILE A 505 0.40 16.26 -33.46
CA ILE A 505 0.67 16.11 -32.02
C ILE A 505 0.92 17.51 -31.43
N ARG A 506 1.74 18.33 -32.10
CA ARG A 506 1.93 19.75 -31.76
C ARG A 506 0.60 20.50 -31.75
N ASP A 507 -0.17 20.48 -32.84
CA ASP A 507 -1.45 21.21 -32.95
C ASP A 507 -2.52 20.78 -31.93
N ILE A 508 -2.47 19.54 -31.41
CA ILE A 508 -3.38 19.08 -30.36
C ILE A 508 -2.95 19.62 -29.00
N ILE A 509 -1.67 19.52 -28.66
CA ILE A 509 -1.22 19.82 -27.29
C ILE A 509 -0.97 21.34 -27.09
N PHE A 510 -0.49 22.06 -28.10
CA PHE A 510 -0.30 23.52 -28.07
C PHE A 510 -1.59 24.34 -28.22
N ARG A 511 -2.76 23.69 -28.39
CA ARG A 511 -4.06 24.36 -28.55
C ARG A 511 -4.52 25.21 -27.34
N ASN A 512 -3.77 25.19 -26.24
CA ASN A 512 -4.12 25.79 -24.95
C ASN A 512 -2.94 26.50 -24.26
N THR A 513 -1.93 26.95 -25.02
CA THR A 513 -0.72 27.60 -24.47
C THR A 513 -0.66 29.12 -24.65
N ASP A 514 -1.82 29.77 -24.91
CA ASP A 514 -1.99 31.22 -24.99
C ASP A 514 -2.45 31.83 -23.64
#